data_AF-A0A968IY17-F1
#
_entry.id   AF-A0A968IY17-F1
#
_cell.length_a   1.000
_cell.length_b   1.000
_cell.length_c   1.000
_cell.angle_alpha   90.00
_cell.angle_beta   90.00
_cell.angle_gamma   90.00
#
_symmetry.space_group_name_H-M   'P 1'
#
loop_
_entity.id
_entity.type
_entity.pdbx_description
1 polymer ?
#
loop_
_entity_poly.entity_id
_entity_poly.type
_entity_poly.pdbx_seq_one_letter_code
_entity_poly.pdbx_strand_id
1 'polypeptide(L)'
;MRAQGLGAVCTTPEAIAAVPVMAVQFFALASPTQIQAVGEEGSFLFEVGTVVRRVEGVIPTFSKVIAFDAQRRLTHKEQVLDRIRVCEVHLPDRILRFHDNAYQFERGLVLTGGTAATVQERWQALMAWWETMTPGRRYGGDFTAFGEMALGYESFLQERVSPRLDLRGTAQNGTTALTTRQWDACFELFSGLAFGDGPEEVEAM
;
A
#
# COMPACT_ATOMS: atom_id res chain seq x y z
N MET A 1 37.04 9.33 -8.39
CA MET A 1 35.83 8.67 -8.90
C MET A 1 35.16 7.97 -7.72
N ARG A 2 34.23 8.64 -7.04
CA ARG A 2 33.60 8.13 -5.80
C ARG A 2 32.50 7.14 -6.18
N ALA A 3 32.59 5.91 -5.66
CA ALA A 3 31.48 4.99 -5.63
C ALA A 3 30.39 5.60 -4.74
N GLN A 4 29.25 5.96 -5.33
CA GLN A 4 28.05 6.33 -4.58
C GLN A 4 27.57 5.06 -3.88
N GLY A 5 27.67 5.05 -2.55
CA GLY A 5 27.22 3.95 -1.72
C GLY A 5 25.70 3.86 -1.77
N LEU A 6 25.19 2.92 -2.55
CA LEU A 6 23.87 2.35 -2.31
C LEU A 6 23.93 1.71 -0.92
N GLY A 7 23.41 2.39 0.10
CA GLY A 7 23.22 1.80 1.41
C GLY A 7 22.28 0.62 1.25
N ALA A 8 22.82 -0.60 1.23
CA ALA A 8 22.00 -1.79 1.23
C ALA A 8 21.35 -1.90 2.61
N VAL A 9 20.05 -1.59 2.70
CA VAL A 9 19.26 -1.82 3.90
C VAL A 9 19.03 -3.33 4.01
N CYS A 10 19.71 -3.97 4.95
CA CYS A 10 19.46 -5.36 5.30
C CYS A 10 18.42 -5.41 6.43
N THR A 11 17.17 -5.71 6.10
CA THR A 11 16.11 -6.00 7.07
C THR A 11 15.68 -7.45 6.95
N THR A 12 15.10 -8.01 8.02
CA THR A 12 14.57 -9.39 8.03
C THR A 12 13.05 -9.36 7.87
N PRO A 13 12.43 -10.43 7.32
CA PRO A 13 10.97 -10.54 7.31
C PRO A 13 10.35 -10.42 8.70
N GLU A 14 11.04 -10.92 9.73
CA GLU A 14 10.60 -10.84 11.12
C GLU A 14 10.61 -9.39 11.64
N ALA A 15 11.62 -8.60 11.28
CA ALA A 15 11.67 -7.18 11.61
C ALA A 15 10.56 -6.38 10.89
N ILE A 16 10.31 -6.67 9.60
CA ILE A 16 9.17 -6.09 8.86
C ILE A 16 7.84 -6.48 9.50
N ALA A 17 7.72 -7.72 9.98
CA ALA A 17 6.51 -8.22 10.61
C ALA A 17 6.23 -7.57 11.97
N ALA A 18 7.27 -7.12 12.67
CA ALA A 18 7.16 -6.49 13.98
C ALA A 18 6.70 -5.02 13.93
N VAL A 19 6.74 -4.36 12.76
CA VAL A 19 6.29 -2.97 12.62
C VAL A 19 4.78 -2.90 12.81
N PRO A 20 4.26 -2.09 13.76
CA PRO A 20 2.83 -1.90 13.94
C PRO A 20 2.20 -1.29 12.68
N VAL A 21 1.12 -1.91 12.18
CA VAL A 21 0.35 -1.38 11.04
C VAL A 21 -1.08 -1.12 11.49
N MET A 22 -1.54 0.11 11.28
CA MET A 22 -2.94 0.50 11.48
C MET A 22 -3.63 0.62 10.12
N ALA A 23 -4.71 -0.13 9.91
CA ALA A 23 -5.59 0.07 8.76
C ALA A 23 -6.43 1.34 8.95
N VAL A 24 -6.33 2.27 8.00
CA VAL A 24 -7.02 3.56 8.04
C VAL A 24 -8.19 3.57 7.08
N GLN A 25 -9.37 3.89 7.61
CA GLN A 25 -10.61 4.06 6.85
C GLN A 25 -10.75 5.49 6.32
N PHE A 26 -10.35 6.50 7.09
CA PHE A 26 -10.29 7.89 6.62
C PHE A 26 -9.35 8.74 7.47
N PHE A 27 -8.92 9.87 6.92
CA PHE A 27 -8.21 10.93 7.64
C PHE A 27 -9.12 12.12 7.90
N ALA A 28 -8.95 12.76 9.05
CA ALA A 28 -9.57 14.04 9.39
C ALA A 28 -8.50 15.04 9.82
N LEU A 29 -8.71 16.31 9.51
CA LEU A 29 -7.83 17.38 9.96
C LEU A 29 -8.25 17.79 11.38
N ALA A 30 -7.35 17.62 12.36
CA ALA A 30 -7.57 18.11 13.72
C ALA A 30 -7.08 19.56 13.89
N SER A 31 -5.99 19.90 13.19
CA SER A 31 -5.45 21.25 13.08
C SER A 31 -4.66 21.36 11.75
N PRO A 32 -4.19 22.55 11.34
CA PRO A 32 -3.38 22.68 10.12
C PRO A 32 -2.11 21.80 10.09
N THR A 33 -1.61 21.35 11.24
CA THR A 33 -0.43 20.46 11.32
C THR A 33 -0.74 19.09 11.90
N GLN A 34 -1.95 18.85 12.41
CA GLN A 34 -2.35 17.58 13.02
C GLN A 34 -3.41 16.86 12.19
N ILE A 35 -3.13 15.60 11.91
CA ILE A 35 -4.03 14.69 11.21
C ILE A 35 -4.46 13.60 12.18
N GLN A 36 -5.77 13.30 12.18
CA GLN A 36 -6.32 12.13 12.83
C GLN A 36 -6.52 11.03 11.79
N ALA A 37 -5.83 9.91 11.94
CA ALA A 37 -6.12 8.67 11.24
C ALA A 37 -7.22 7.92 11.99
N VAL A 38 -8.28 7.51 11.29
CA VAL A 38 -9.38 6.74 11.87
C VAL A 38 -9.45 5.38 11.20
N GLY A 39 -9.36 4.33 11.99
CA GLY A 39 -9.50 2.94 11.58
C GLY A 39 -10.67 2.25 12.30
N GLU A 40 -10.81 0.95 12.09
CA GLU A 40 -11.85 0.15 12.76
C GLU A 40 -11.60 0.04 14.27
N GLU A 41 -10.34 -0.15 14.66
CA GLU A 41 -9.93 -0.41 16.04
C GLU A 41 -9.74 0.88 16.87
N GLY A 42 -9.90 2.05 16.25
CA GLY A 42 -9.78 3.33 16.93
C GLY A 42 -9.22 4.44 16.06
N SER A 43 -8.73 5.50 16.71
CA SER A 43 -8.14 6.64 16.04
C SER A 43 -6.78 6.99 16.61
N PHE A 44 -5.93 7.56 15.76
CA PHE A 44 -4.58 7.96 16.11
C PHE A 44 -4.32 9.38 15.60
N LEU A 45 -3.88 10.26 16.50
CA LEU A 45 -3.57 11.67 16.21
C LEU A 45 -2.06 11.84 16.07
N PHE A 46 -1.61 12.53 15.02
CA PHE A 46 -0.18 12.78 14.79
C PHE A 46 0.07 14.12 14.11
N GLU A 47 1.29 14.63 14.32
CA GLU A 47 1.78 15.80 13.59
C GLU A 47 2.26 15.39 12.20
N VAL A 48 1.86 16.14 11.19
CA VAL A 48 2.26 15.96 9.78
C VAL A 48 3.79 15.92 9.66
N GLY A 49 4.49 16.75 10.44
CA GLY A 49 5.96 16.81 10.44
C GLY A 49 6.66 15.53 10.92
N THR A 50 5.94 14.60 11.55
CA THR A 50 6.48 13.30 11.96
C THR A 50 6.45 12.24 10.86
N VAL A 51 5.79 12.54 9.73
CA VAL A 51 5.76 11.63 8.58
C VAL A 51 7.18 11.48 8.02
N VAL A 52 7.69 10.25 8.10
CA VAL A 52 9.01 9.88 7.59
C VAL A 52 8.96 9.77 6.08
N ARG A 53 7.95 9.05 5.56
CA ARG A 53 7.72 8.85 4.14
C ARG A 53 6.32 8.37 3.82
N ARG A 54 5.97 8.40 2.54
CA ARG A 54 4.78 7.77 1.97
C ARG A 54 5.18 6.72 0.95
N VAL A 55 4.65 5.51 1.08
CA VAL A 55 4.91 4.40 0.14
C VAL A 55 3.62 4.11 -0.63
N GLU A 56 3.69 4.14 -1.95
CA GLU A 56 2.53 3.97 -2.83
C GLU A 56 2.70 2.72 -3.70
N GLY A 57 1.59 2.03 -3.99
CA GLY A 57 1.59 0.84 -4.84
C GLY A 57 0.25 0.63 -5.53
N VAL A 58 0.27 -0.15 -6.61
CA VAL A 58 -0.93 -0.60 -7.32
C VAL A 58 -0.93 -2.12 -7.36
N ILE A 59 -1.88 -2.74 -6.66
CA ILE A 59 -1.98 -4.19 -6.53
C ILE A 59 -3.05 -4.72 -7.48
N PRO A 60 -2.72 -5.63 -8.41
CA PRO A 60 -3.71 -6.29 -9.24
C PRO A 60 -4.52 -7.30 -8.41
N THR A 61 -5.82 -7.30 -8.64
CA THR A 61 -6.73 -8.31 -8.08
C THR A 61 -7.18 -9.26 -9.19
N PHE A 62 -7.31 -10.55 -8.89
CA PHE A 62 -7.57 -11.58 -9.91
C PHE A 62 -8.91 -12.28 -9.72
N SER A 63 -9.63 -12.61 -10.79
CA SER A 63 -10.81 -13.47 -10.75
C SER A 63 -10.53 -14.79 -11.46
N LYS A 64 -11.12 -15.89 -10.98
CA LYS A 64 -11.13 -17.17 -11.69
C LYS A 64 -12.27 -17.14 -12.70
N VAL A 65 -11.93 -17.06 -13.98
CA VAL A 65 -12.90 -17.15 -15.08
C VAL A 65 -12.94 -18.57 -15.63
N ILE A 66 -14.15 -19.03 -15.93
CA ILE A 66 -14.38 -20.31 -16.59
C ILE A 66 -14.34 -20.06 -18.10
N ALA A 67 -13.43 -20.73 -18.80
CA ALA A 67 -13.27 -20.65 -20.24
C ALA A 67 -13.34 -22.04 -20.86
N PHE A 68 -13.87 -22.13 -22.08
CA PHE A 68 -13.75 -23.35 -22.88
C PHE A 68 -12.44 -23.31 -23.66
N ASP A 69 -11.68 -24.41 -23.65
CA ASP A 69 -10.54 -24.58 -24.55
C ASP A 69 -10.99 -24.85 -26.00
N ALA A 70 -10.02 -24.96 -26.92
CA ALA A 70 -10.30 -25.26 -28.32
C ALA A 70 -10.99 -26.62 -28.53
N GLN A 71 -10.97 -27.49 -27.52
CA GLN A 71 -11.60 -28.81 -27.48
C GLN A 71 -12.93 -28.81 -26.69
N ARG A 72 -13.47 -27.64 -26.34
CA ARG A 72 -14.71 -27.45 -25.55
C ARG A 72 -14.65 -28.06 -24.14
N ARG A 73 -13.46 -28.22 -23.56
CA ARG A 73 -13.31 -28.61 -22.16
C ARG A 73 -13.30 -27.35 -21.30
N LEU A 74 -13.91 -27.46 -20.12
CA LEU A 74 -13.86 -26.44 -19.09
C LEU A 74 -12.42 -26.27 -18.60
N THR A 75 -11.92 -25.04 -18.70
CA THR A 75 -10.62 -24.62 -18.17
C THR A 75 -10.82 -23.41 -17.27
N HIS A 76 -10.05 -23.34 -16.19
CA HIS A 76 -10.00 -22.16 -15.34
C HIS A 76 -8.83 -21.29 -15.80
N LYS A 77 -9.09 -20.01 -16.06
CA LYS A 77 -8.05 -19.01 -16.30
C LYS A 77 -8.15 -17.93 -15.23
N GLU A 78 -7.00 -17.45 -14.78
CA GLU A 78 -6.96 -16.25 -13.95
C GLU A 78 -6.91 -15.03 -14.86
N GLN A 79 -7.72 -14.03 -14.54
CA GLN A 79 -7.73 -12.75 -15.23
C GLN A 79 -7.67 -11.64 -14.19
N VAL A 80 -6.90 -10.58 -14.48
CA VAL A 80 -6.93 -9.35 -13.68
C VAL A 80 -8.35 -8.79 -13.73
N LEU A 81 -8.99 -8.73 -12.57
CA LEU A 81 -10.33 -8.20 -12.37
C LEU A 81 -10.27 -6.69 -12.21
N ASP A 82 -9.37 -6.22 -11.34
CA ASP A 82 -9.26 -4.80 -10.98
C ASP A 82 -7.84 -4.48 -10.48
N ARG A 83 -7.56 -3.19 -10.24
CA ARG A 83 -6.32 -2.69 -9.65
C ARG A 83 -6.66 -1.80 -8.46
N ILE A 84 -6.17 -2.19 -7.29
CA ILE A 84 -6.35 -1.43 -6.05
C ILE A 84 -5.12 -0.56 -5.83
N ARG A 85 -5.34 0.72 -5.56
CA ARG A 85 -4.26 1.66 -5.19
C ARG A 85 -4.10 1.64 -3.69
N VAL A 86 -2.88 1.41 -3.23
CA VAL A 86 -2.52 1.35 -1.81
C VAL A 86 -1.54 2.46 -1.49
N CYS A 87 -1.69 3.04 -0.31
CA CYS A 87 -0.75 4.01 0.23
C CYS A 87 -0.50 3.71 1.71
N GLU A 88 0.75 3.87 2.10
CA GLU A 88 1.19 3.81 3.48
C GLU A 88 1.86 5.11 3.88
N VAL A 89 1.47 5.65 5.03
CA VAL A 89 2.21 6.72 5.70
C VAL A 89 3.06 6.10 6.78
N HIS A 90 4.37 6.27 6.67
CA HIS A 90 5.33 5.79 7.65
C HIS A 90 5.56 6.87 8.70
N LEU A 91 5.32 6.49 9.93
CA LEU A 91 5.68 7.24 11.13
C LEU A 91 6.89 6.56 11.79
N PRO A 92 7.58 7.21 12.74
CA PRO A 92 8.77 6.63 13.35
C PRO A 92 8.54 5.28 14.05
N ASP A 93 7.32 5.01 14.52
CA ASP A 93 6.97 3.84 15.33
C ASP A 93 5.92 2.92 14.68
N ARG A 94 5.30 3.32 13.56
CA ARG A 94 4.19 2.59 12.95
C ARG A 94 3.96 2.97 11.49
N ILE A 95 3.11 2.18 10.85
CA ILE A 95 2.62 2.40 9.50
C ILE A 95 1.11 2.64 9.54
N LEU A 96 0.65 3.65 8.83
CA LEU A 96 -0.77 3.89 8.57
C LEU A 96 -1.09 3.48 7.14
N ARG A 97 -1.87 2.41 6.96
CA ARG A 97 -2.13 1.77 5.66
C ARG A 97 -3.57 2.00 5.21
N PHE A 98 -3.76 2.39 3.95
CA PHE A 98 -5.09 2.57 3.36
C PHE A 98 -5.07 2.34 1.85
N HIS A 99 -6.23 2.08 1.27
CA HIS A 99 -6.37 1.81 -0.16
C HIS A 99 -7.72 2.28 -0.70
N ASP A 100 -7.80 2.54 -2.00
CA ASP A 100 -8.94 3.17 -2.64
C ASP A 100 -10.26 2.39 -2.52
N ASN A 101 -10.19 1.06 -2.40
CA ASN A 101 -11.39 0.22 -2.22
C ASN A 101 -12.00 0.24 -0.80
N ALA A 102 -11.23 0.55 0.26
CA ALA A 102 -11.74 0.59 1.64
C ALA A 102 -11.81 2.00 2.24
N TYR A 103 -11.18 2.98 1.58
CA TYR A 103 -11.15 4.35 2.06
C TYR A 103 -12.52 5.02 1.96
N GLN A 104 -12.99 5.61 3.06
CA GLN A 104 -14.29 6.24 3.18
C GLN A 104 -14.19 7.72 2.78
N PHE A 105 -14.15 8.00 1.48
CA PHE A 105 -13.96 9.36 0.94
C PHE A 105 -15.06 10.37 1.30
N GLU A 106 -16.22 9.91 1.76
CA GLU A 106 -17.31 10.78 2.23
C GLU A 106 -17.18 11.16 3.72
N ARG A 107 -16.12 10.69 4.39
CA ARG A 107 -15.85 10.98 5.80
C ARG A 107 -14.51 11.68 5.96
N GLY A 108 -14.45 12.60 6.92
CA GLY A 108 -13.25 13.38 7.20
C GLY A 108 -12.96 14.40 6.11
N LEU A 109 -11.81 14.28 5.46
CA LEU A 109 -11.36 15.20 4.41
C LEU A 109 -12.17 15.04 3.12
N VAL A 110 -13.02 16.02 2.82
CA VAL A 110 -13.73 16.12 1.53
C VAL A 110 -12.93 17.03 0.60
N LEU A 111 -12.17 16.41 -0.31
CA LEU A 111 -11.20 17.09 -1.19
C LEU A 111 -11.73 17.34 -2.61
N THR A 112 -12.88 16.77 -2.97
CA THR A 112 -13.52 16.93 -4.27
C THR A 112 -14.84 17.67 -4.14
N GLY A 113 -15.09 18.65 -5.01
CA GLY A 113 -16.23 19.58 -4.93
C GLY A 113 -17.60 19.02 -5.37
N GLY A 114 -17.89 17.73 -5.22
CA GLY A 114 -19.19 17.17 -5.57
C GLY A 114 -19.32 15.66 -5.35
N THR A 115 -20.57 15.20 -5.16
CA THR A 115 -20.91 13.78 -4.93
C THR A 115 -20.71 12.88 -6.15
N ALA A 116 -20.49 13.48 -7.33
CA ALA A 116 -20.32 12.76 -8.60
C ALA A 116 -18.88 12.32 -8.90
N ALA A 117 -17.91 12.67 -8.05
CA ALA A 117 -16.51 12.29 -8.26
C ALA A 117 -16.32 10.77 -8.13
N THR A 118 -15.64 10.18 -9.10
CA THR A 118 -15.23 8.78 -9.13
C THR A 118 -14.23 8.46 -8.01
N VAL A 119 -14.10 7.18 -7.64
CA VAL A 119 -13.09 6.72 -6.67
C VAL A 119 -11.68 7.13 -7.10
N GLN A 120 -11.38 7.07 -8.40
CA GLN A 120 -10.09 7.48 -8.94
C GLN A 120 -9.83 8.98 -8.73
N GLU A 121 -10.80 9.85 -9.02
CA GLU A 121 -10.64 11.30 -8.82
C GLU A 121 -10.44 11.63 -7.34
N ARG A 122 -11.21 10.98 -6.46
CA ARG A 122 -11.08 11.18 -5.00
C ARG A 122 -9.74 10.69 -4.46
N TRP A 123 -9.26 9.54 -4.96
CA TRP A 123 -7.92 9.04 -4.63
C TRP A 123 -6.83 10.01 -5.07
N GLN A 124 -6.91 10.52 -6.31
CA GLN A 124 -5.94 11.50 -6.81
C GLN A 124 -5.96 12.79 -5.99
N ALA A 125 -7.14 13.29 -5.62
CA ALA A 125 -7.26 14.45 -4.74
C ALA A 125 -6.63 14.19 -3.35
N LEU A 126 -6.84 13.00 -2.78
CA LEU A 126 -6.22 12.59 -1.52
C LEU A 126 -4.69 12.51 -1.61
N MET A 127 -4.15 11.94 -2.70
CA MET A 127 -2.70 11.86 -2.90
C MET A 127 -2.08 13.24 -3.14
N ALA A 128 -2.75 14.13 -3.89
CA ALA A 128 -2.30 15.51 -4.09
C ALA A 128 -2.29 16.31 -2.77
N TRP A 129 -3.30 16.09 -1.92
CA TRP A 129 -3.32 16.65 -0.57
C TRP A 129 -2.15 16.13 0.26
N TRP A 130 -1.89 14.81 0.25
CA TRP A 130 -0.74 14.23 0.94
C TRP A 130 0.61 14.79 0.46
N GLU A 131 0.77 14.99 -0.85
CA GLU A 131 1.98 15.61 -1.40
C GLU A 131 2.13 17.06 -0.91
N THR A 132 1.03 17.80 -0.81
CA THR A 132 1.04 19.17 -0.26
C THR A 132 1.43 19.18 1.22
N MET A 133 0.92 18.24 2.01
CA MET A 133 1.20 18.14 3.45
C MET A 133 2.60 17.60 3.75
N THR A 134 3.12 16.73 2.87
CA THR A 134 4.39 16.01 3.09
C THR A 134 5.28 16.08 1.84
N PRO A 135 5.68 17.30 1.42
CA PRO A 135 6.39 17.50 0.16
C PRO A 135 7.70 16.74 0.14
N GLY A 136 7.95 16.00 -0.95
CA GLY A 136 9.20 15.23 -1.12
C GLY A 136 9.34 14.03 -0.19
N ARG A 137 8.30 13.65 0.55
CA ARG A 137 8.31 12.47 1.44
C ARG A 137 7.84 11.19 0.72
N ARG A 138 7.47 11.26 -0.56
CA ARG A 138 7.10 10.08 -1.35
C ARG A 138 8.33 9.20 -1.61
N TYR A 139 8.24 7.93 -1.25
CA TYR A 139 9.28 6.95 -1.53
C TYR A 139 9.46 6.77 -3.04
N GLY A 140 10.70 6.87 -3.52
CA GLY A 140 11.03 6.87 -4.95
C GLY A 140 10.96 5.50 -5.63
N GLY A 141 10.85 4.41 -4.87
CA GLY A 141 10.82 3.06 -5.42
C GLY A 141 9.60 2.79 -6.32
N ASP A 142 9.79 1.94 -7.34
CA ASP A 142 8.70 1.45 -8.18
C ASP A 142 8.19 0.09 -7.68
N PHE A 143 7.03 0.11 -7.03
CA PHE A 143 6.39 -1.10 -6.54
C PHE A 143 6.05 -2.09 -7.66
N THR A 144 5.69 -1.63 -8.86
CA THR A 144 5.27 -2.54 -9.93
C THR A 144 6.45 -3.38 -10.39
N ALA A 145 7.57 -2.73 -10.72
CA ALA A 145 8.80 -3.41 -11.11
C ALA A 145 9.35 -4.28 -9.98
N PHE A 146 9.30 -3.81 -8.72
CA PHE A 146 9.68 -4.61 -7.56
C PHE A 146 8.81 -5.85 -7.42
N GLY A 147 7.49 -5.70 -7.50
CA GLY A 147 6.53 -6.79 -7.34
C GLY A 147 6.69 -7.86 -8.42
N GLU A 148 6.82 -7.46 -9.69
CA GLU A 148 7.08 -8.39 -10.80
C GLU A 148 8.34 -9.22 -10.59
N MET A 149 9.41 -8.61 -10.04
CA MET A 149 10.64 -9.32 -9.71
C MET A 149 10.48 -10.21 -8.49
N ALA A 150 9.86 -9.70 -7.42
CA ALA A 150 9.68 -10.41 -6.15
C ALA A 150 8.80 -11.66 -6.32
N LEU A 151 7.83 -11.63 -7.23
CA LEU A 151 7.01 -12.79 -7.59
C LEU A 151 7.84 -13.98 -8.09
N GLY A 152 9.05 -13.77 -8.63
CA GLY A 152 9.97 -14.87 -8.97
C GLY A 152 10.44 -15.70 -7.77
N TYR A 153 10.21 -15.22 -6.53
CA TYR A 153 10.61 -15.86 -5.27
C TYR A 153 9.39 -16.35 -4.48
N GLU A 154 8.46 -17.05 -5.15
CA GLU A 154 7.16 -17.44 -4.58
C GLU A 154 7.27 -18.19 -3.24
N SER A 155 8.19 -19.15 -3.10
CA SER A 155 8.34 -19.93 -1.86
C SER A 155 8.75 -19.05 -0.68
N PHE A 156 9.64 -18.08 -0.91
CA PHE A 156 10.00 -17.10 0.11
C PHE A 156 8.80 -16.24 0.51
N LEU A 157 8.06 -15.71 -0.47
CA LEU A 157 6.86 -14.89 -0.21
C LEU A 157 5.80 -15.67 0.58
N GLN A 158 5.59 -16.94 0.26
CA GLN A 158 4.58 -17.78 0.91
C GLN A 158 4.96 -18.20 2.33
N GLU A 159 6.24 -18.51 2.56
CA GLU A 159 6.71 -19.10 3.82
C GLU A 159 7.20 -18.04 4.83
N ARG A 160 7.72 -16.91 4.34
CA ARG A 160 8.43 -15.94 5.18
C ARG A 160 7.69 -14.61 5.35
N VAL A 161 6.72 -14.32 4.49
CA VAL A 161 5.99 -13.05 4.53
C VAL A 161 4.53 -13.29 4.89
N SER A 162 4.10 -12.64 5.97
CA SER A 162 2.70 -12.62 6.38
C SER A 162 2.12 -11.24 6.05
N PRO A 163 1.51 -11.05 4.86
CA PRO A 163 0.92 -9.78 4.51
C PRO A 163 -0.24 -9.46 5.45
N ARG A 164 -0.27 -8.21 5.94
CA ARG A 164 -1.36 -7.68 6.76
C ARG A 164 -2.39 -6.92 5.93
N LEU A 165 -2.09 -6.70 4.65
CA LEU A 165 -3.04 -6.15 3.71
C LEU A 165 -4.01 -7.28 3.30
N ASP A 166 -5.29 -7.11 3.61
CA ASP A 166 -6.35 -8.01 3.14
C ASP A 166 -7.25 -7.26 2.17
N LEU A 167 -6.81 -7.17 0.91
CA LEU A 167 -7.54 -6.47 -0.14
C LEU A 167 -8.89 -7.12 -0.51
N ARG A 168 -9.22 -8.26 0.11
CA ARG A 168 -10.46 -8.99 -0.17
C ARG A 168 -11.19 -9.46 1.07
N GLY A 169 -11.02 -8.73 2.18
CA GLY A 169 -11.86 -8.76 3.38
C GLY A 169 -12.29 -10.16 3.79
N THR A 170 -11.52 -10.82 4.65
CA THR A 170 -11.79 -12.15 5.21
C THR A 170 -12.11 -13.19 4.15
N ALA A 171 -11.14 -14.05 3.87
CA ALA A 171 -11.32 -15.30 3.15
C ALA A 171 -12.28 -16.25 3.91
N GLN A 172 -13.58 -15.95 3.95
CA GLN A 172 -14.59 -16.91 4.39
C GLN A 172 -15.01 -17.85 3.26
N ASN A 173 -14.69 -17.52 2.00
CA ASN A 173 -15.16 -18.28 0.85
C ASN A 173 -14.03 -18.72 -0.10
N GLY A 174 -12.94 -19.30 0.41
CA GLY A 174 -12.06 -20.27 -0.29
C GLY A 174 -11.56 -19.97 -1.72
N THR A 175 -11.69 -18.75 -2.24
CA THR A 175 -11.53 -18.45 -3.69
C THR A 175 -10.58 -17.28 -3.92
N THR A 176 -9.63 -17.05 -3.01
CA THR A 176 -8.53 -16.13 -3.29
C THR A 176 -7.54 -16.84 -4.21
N ALA A 177 -7.32 -16.30 -5.41
CA ALA A 177 -6.19 -16.69 -6.24
C ALA A 177 -4.90 -16.46 -5.44
N LEU A 178 -4.02 -17.47 -5.37
CA LEU A 178 -2.71 -17.37 -4.70
C LEU A 178 -1.96 -16.10 -5.12
N THR A 179 -2.19 -15.67 -6.37
CA THR A 179 -1.67 -14.49 -7.03
C THR A 179 -1.95 -13.18 -6.29
N THR A 180 -3.17 -12.92 -5.79
CA THR A 180 -3.43 -11.66 -5.04
C THR A 180 -2.67 -11.65 -3.71
N ARG A 181 -2.65 -12.76 -2.98
CA ARG A 181 -1.91 -12.88 -1.71
C ARG A 181 -0.40 -12.68 -1.93
N GLN A 182 0.13 -13.14 -3.06
CA GLN A 182 1.53 -12.92 -3.42
C GLN A 182 1.83 -11.44 -3.67
N TRP A 183 0.93 -10.71 -4.33
CA TRP A 183 1.07 -9.26 -4.49
C TRP A 183 0.95 -8.49 -3.16
N ASP A 184 0.07 -8.92 -2.26
CA ASP A 184 -0.02 -8.36 -0.91
C ASP A 184 1.30 -8.57 -0.15
N ALA A 185 1.91 -9.75 -0.27
CA ALA A 185 3.23 -10.06 0.31
C ALA A 185 4.36 -9.24 -0.32
N CYS A 186 4.33 -9.04 -1.65
CA CYS A 186 5.26 -8.15 -2.33
C CYS A 186 5.16 -6.72 -1.79
N PHE A 187 3.95 -6.20 -1.58
CA PHE A 187 3.76 -4.85 -1.06
C PHE A 187 4.23 -4.73 0.40
N GLU A 188 3.95 -5.74 1.22
CA GLU A 188 4.45 -5.83 2.60
C GLU A 188 5.98 -5.75 2.65
N LEU A 189 6.67 -6.50 1.78
CA LEU A 189 8.14 -6.44 1.67
C LEU A 189 8.63 -5.10 1.17
N PHE A 190 8.05 -4.61 0.08
CA PHE A 190 8.43 -3.34 -0.55
C PHE A 190 8.34 -2.20 0.47
N SER A 191 7.23 -2.14 1.18
CA SER A 191 7.01 -1.12 2.19
C SER A 191 7.88 -1.32 3.43
N GLY A 192 8.05 -2.57 3.89
CA GLY A 192 8.94 -2.89 5.00
C GLY A 192 10.40 -2.51 4.75
N LEU A 193 10.88 -2.71 3.51
CA LEU A 193 12.21 -2.26 3.09
C LEU A 193 12.29 -0.73 3.09
N ALA A 194 11.29 -0.07 2.54
CA ALA A 194 11.20 1.39 2.56
C ALA A 194 11.15 1.96 3.98
N PHE A 195 10.54 1.26 4.93
CA PHE A 195 10.47 1.66 6.34
C PHE A 195 11.84 1.57 7.03
N GLY A 196 12.62 0.53 6.71
CA GLY A 196 13.97 0.34 7.24
C GLY A 196 15.03 1.25 6.60
N ASP A 197 14.72 1.79 5.42
CA ASP A 197 15.55 2.77 4.75
C ASP A 197 15.41 4.13 5.47
N GLY A 198 16.53 4.68 5.96
CA GLY A 198 16.53 5.96 6.66
C GLY A 198 15.99 7.09 5.77
N PRO A 199 15.49 8.21 6.32
CA PRO A 199 14.98 9.31 5.51
C PRO A 199 16.04 9.74 4.49
N GLU A 200 15.67 9.82 3.20
CA GLU A 200 16.56 10.37 2.18
C GLU A 200 16.90 11.81 2.57
N GLU A 201 18.19 12.12 2.73
CA GLU A 201 18.65 13.49 2.90
C GLU A 201 18.33 14.25 1.62
N VAL A 202 17.27 15.06 1.65
CA VAL A 202 16.99 16.01 0.59
C VAL A 202 18.08 17.08 0.67
N GLU A 203 19.10 17.00 -0.19
CA GLU A 203 20.03 18.11 -0.41
C GLU A 203 19.19 19.32 -0.80
N ALA A 204 19.09 20.29 0.11
CA ALA A 204 18.48 21.57 -0.16
C ALA A 204 19.30 22.25 -1.27
N MET A 205 18.69 22.39 -2.45
CA MET A 205 19.24 23.12 -3.58
C MET A 205 18.88 24.60 -3.50
#